data_AF-A0A537Q8B2-F1
#
_entry.id   AF-A0A537Q8B2-F1
#
_cell.length_a   1.000
_cell.length_b   1.000
_cell.length_c   1.000
_cell.angle_alpha   90.00
_cell.angle_beta   90.00
_cell.angle_gamma   90.00
#
_symmetry.space_group_name_H-M   'P 1'
#
loop_
_entity.id
_entity.type
_entity.pdbx_description
1 polymer ?
#
loop_
_entity_poly.entity_id
_entity_poly.type
_entity_poly.pdbx_seq_one_letter_code
_entity_poly.pdbx_strand_id
1 'polypeptide(L)' 'MMPRSDPSRKHCAIYTRKSSEEGLEQEFNSLQAQSEACEAYIRSQRHEGWILARTHYDDGGF' A
#
# COMPACT_ATOMS: atom_id res chain seq x y z
N MET A 1 4.47 -19.67 22.14
CA MET A 1 5.67 -19.48 21.31
C MET A 1 5.42 -18.26 20.43
N MET A 2 5.96 -17.09 20.78
CA MET A 2 5.85 -15.90 19.92
C MET A 2 6.78 -16.06 18.71
N PRO A 3 6.35 -15.72 17.48
CA PRO A 3 7.25 -15.76 16.34
C PRO A 3 8.37 -14.75 16.55
N ARG A 4 9.62 -15.21 16.45
CA ARG A 4 10.81 -14.35 16.49
C ARG A 4 10.74 -13.39 15.31
N SER A 5 10.73 -12.09 15.58
CA SER A 5 10.83 -11.05 14.56
C SER A 5 12.11 -11.26 13.78
N ASP A 6 12.00 -11.68 12.52
CA ASP A 6 13.12 -11.80 11.62
C ASP A 6 13.55 -10.38 11.19
N PRO A 7 14.76 -9.91 11.56
CA PRO A 7 15.18 -8.54 11.27
C PRO A 7 15.39 -8.27 9.77
N SER A 8 15.33 -9.30 8.90
CA SER A 8 15.40 -9.11 7.45
C SER A 8 14.05 -8.78 6.81
N ARG A 9 12.93 -9.03 7.51
CA ARG A 9 11.58 -8.74 6.99
C ARG A 9 11.23 -7.28 7.17
N LYS A 10 11.07 -6.59 6.04
CA LYS A 10 10.63 -5.19 5.97
C LYS A 10 9.12 -5.18 5.72
N HIS A 11 8.34 -4.80 6.73
CA HIS A 11 6.90 -4.63 6.57
C HIS A 11 6.59 -3.28 5.92
N CYS A 12 5.89 -3.32 4.79
CA CYS A 12 5.53 -2.14 4.00
C CYS A 12 4.02 -1.90 4.10
N ALA A 13 3.61 -0.66 4.31
CA ALA A 13 2.21 -0.24 4.22
C ALA A 13 2.06 0.75 3.06
N ILE A 14 0.92 0.70 2.37
CA ILE A 14 0.56 1.66 1.33
C ILE A 14 -0.46 2.60 1.94
N TYR A 15 -0.16 3.89 1.89
CA TYR A 15 -1.07 4.96 2.30
C TYR A 15 -1.49 5.75 1.07
N THR A 16 -2.78 5.79 0.77
CA THR A 16 -3.33 6.61 -0.30
C THR A 16 -4.23 7.70 0.27
N ARG A 17 -4.10 8.90 -0.31
CA ARG A 17 -4.92 10.07 0.01
C ARG A 17 -5.22 10.81 -1.27
N LYS A 18 -6.41 11.40 -1.37
CA LYS A 18 -6.73 12.38 -2.42
C LYS A 18 -6.57 13.80 -1.87
N SER A 19 -6.26 14.75 -2.75
CA SER A 19 -6.20 16.17 -2.37
C SER A 19 -7.49 16.93 -2.64
N SER A 20 -8.38 16.38 -3.48
CA SER A 20 -9.61 17.03 -3.96
C SER A 20 -10.69 15.98 -4.27
N GLU A 21 -11.95 16.33 -4.07
CA GLU A 21 -13.11 15.45 -4.37
C GLU A 21 -13.34 15.24 -5.88
N GLU A 22 -12.75 16.08 -6.74
CA GLU A 22 -12.89 15.97 -8.19
C GLU A 22 -12.47 14.57 -8.70
N GLY A 23 -13.39 13.91 -9.41
CA GLY A 23 -13.20 12.59 -10.00
C GLY A 23 -13.14 11.43 -8.99
N LEU A 24 -13.71 11.56 -7.78
CA LEU A 24 -13.89 10.42 -6.86
C LEU A 24 -14.93 9.42 -7.39
N GLU A 25 -15.93 9.94 -8.10
CA GLU A 25 -17.05 9.18 -8.70
C GLU A 25 -16.62 8.24 -9.85
N GLN A 26 -15.37 8.28 -10.30
CA GLN A 26 -14.89 7.44 -11.39
C GLN A 26 -14.53 6.04 -10.88
N GLU A 27 -15.04 5.01 -11.56
CA GLU A 27 -14.84 3.58 -11.26
C GLU A 27 -13.36 3.16 -11.24
N PHE A 28 -12.48 3.94 -11.88
CA PHE A 28 -11.03 3.83 -11.79
C PHE A 28 -10.41 5.23 -11.60
N ASN A 29 -10.18 5.61 -10.35
CA ASN A 29 -9.60 6.92 -10.04
C ASN A 29 -8.09 6.80 -9.78
N SER A 30 -7.40 7.94 -9.68
CA SER A 30 -5.95 7.99 -9.48
C SER A 30 -5.47 7.28 -8.21
N LEU A 31 -6.33 7.01 -7.22
CA LEU A 31 -5.96 6.29 -6.00
C LEU A 31 -5.77 4.79 -6.23
N GLN A 32 -6.61 4.17 -7.08
CA GLN A 32 -6.46 2.77 -7.46
C GLN A 32 -5.14 2.58 -8.22
N ALA A 33 -4.87 3.44 -9.21
CA ALA A 33 -3.63 3.39 -9.98
C ALA A 33 -2.38 3.60 -9.11
N GLN A 34 -2.44 4.51 -8.13
CA GLN A 34 -1.36 4.71 -7.15
C GLN A 34 -1.16 3.48 -6.25
N SER A 35 -2.24 2.90 -5.74
CA SER A 35 -2.19 1.69 -4.92
C SER A 35 -1.56 0.53 -5.67
N GLU A 36 -2.04 0.23 -6.88
CA GLU A 36 -1.54 -0.85 -7.71
C GLU A 36 -0.06 -0.69 -8.08
N ALA A 37 0.36 0.54 -8.42
CA ALA A 37 1.76 0.83 -8.70
C ALA A 37 2.65 0.60 -7.46
N CYS A 38 2.22 1.06 -6.29
CA CYS A 38 2.94 0.83 -5.03
C CYS A 38 2.98 -0.66 -4.65
N GLU A 39 1.89 -1.41 -4.86
CA GLU A 39 1.86 -2.85 -4.63
C GLU A 39 2.83 -3.59 -5.55
N ALA A 40 2.85 -3.24 -6.83
CA ALA A 40 3.77 -3.82 -7.81
C ALA A 40 5.23 -3.55 -7.42
N TYR A 41 5.54 -2.34 -6.96
CA TYR A 41 6.88 -1.98 -6.49
C TYR A 41 7.29 -2.77 -5.24
N ILE A 42 6.42 -2.87 -4.22
CA ILE A 42 6.71 -3.68 -3.04
C ILE A 42 6.91 -5.16 -3.42
N ARG A 43 6.14 -5.67 -4.39
CA ARG A 43 6.31 -7.03 -4.90
C ARG A 43 7.64 -7.23 -5.63
N SER A 44 8.16 -6.24 -6.36
CA SER A 44 9.48 -6.35 -7.00
C SER A 44 10.61 -6.45 -5.96
N GLN A 45 10.43 -5.82 -4.79
CA GLN A 45 11.42 -5.82 -3.70
C GLN A 45 11.33 -7.02 -2.75
N ARG A 46 10.57 -8.07 -3.10
CA ARG A 46 10.47 -9.31 -2.28
C ARG A 46 11.83 -9.94 -1.96
N HIS A 47 12.79 -9.82 -2.86
CA HIS A 47 14.15 -10.35 -2.67
C HIS A 47 14.93 -9.64 -1.57
N GLU A 48 14.56 -8.40 -1.22
CA GLU A 48 15.08 -7.66 -0.07
C GLU A 48 14.27 -7.91 1.21
N GLY A 49 13.36 -8.90 1.21
CA GLY A 49 12.54 -9.22 2.37
C GLY A 49 11.34 -8.30 2.57
N TRP A 50 10.93 -7.53 1.55
CA TRP A 50 9.77 -6.65 1.63
C TRP A 50 8.46 -7.45 1.63
N ILE A 51 7.57 -7.10 2.55
CA ILE A 51 6.27 -7.76 2.73
C ILE A 51 5.21 -6.68 2.87
N LEU A 52 4.24 -6.67 1.95
CA LEU A 52 3.07 -5.81 2.03
C LEU A 52 2.19 -6.23 3.23
N ALA A 53 1.88 -5.27 4.09
CA ALA A 53 0.93 -5.42 5.17
C ALA A 53 -0.48 -5.70 4.61
N ARG A 54 -1.24 -6.58 5.27
CA ARG A 54 -2.62 -6.89 4.87
C ARG A 54 -3.60 -5.74 5.14
N THR A 55 -3.24 -4.84 6.03
CA THR A 55 -4.05 -3.67 6.36
C THR A 55 -3.84 -2.62 5.28
N HIS A 56 -4.93 -2.25 4.60
CA HIS A 56 -4.96 -1.08 3.75
C HIS A 56 -5.14 0.16 4.64
N TYR A 57 -4.35 1.20 4.35
CA TYR A 57 -4.44 2.48 5.02
C TYR A 57 -4.89 3.51 3.99
N ASP A 58 -6.19 3.63 3.81
CA ASP A 58 -6.81 4.63 2.96
C ASP A 58 -7.44 5.72 3.85
N ASP A 59 -7.07 6.97 3.59
CA ASP A 59 -7.80 8.13 4.10
C ASP A 59 -8.61 8.68 2.94
N GLY A 60 -9.92 8.42 2.97
CA GLY A 60 -10.88 8.82 1.94
C GLY A 60 -10.97 10.34 1.74
N GLY A 61 -10.35 11.14 2.63
CA GLY A 61 -10.46 12.59 2.62
C GLY A 61 -11.90 12.99 2.93
N PHE A 62 -12.21 13.18 4.21
CA PHE A 62 -13.45 13.76 4.79
C PHE A 62 -14.70 13.83 3.92
#